data_AF-A0A357KRA2-F1
#
_entry.id   AF-A0A357KRA2-F1
#
_cell.length_a   1.000
_cell.length_b   1.000
_cell.length_c   1.000
_cell.angle_alpha   90.00
_cell.angle_beta   90.00
_cell.angle_gamma   90.00
#
_symmetry.space_group_name_H-M   'P 1'
#
loop_
_entity.id
_entity.type
_entity.pdbx_description
1 polymer ?
#
loop_
_entity_poly.entity_id
_entity_poly.type
_entity_poly.pdbx_seq_one_letter_code
_entity_poly.pdbx_strand_id
1 'polypeptide(L)' 'MDLQSQNVSRRTRSPSGSAVVVLARRANGWLEWKYKDGKTLDEVKRQSDS' A
#
# COMPACT_ATOMS: atom_id res chain seq x y z
N MET A 1 0.72 -23.99 -23.42
CA MET A 1 0.85 -22.69 -22.74
C MET A 1 0.59 -22.90 -21.26
N ASP A 2 1.59 -22.75 -20.39
CA ASP A 2 1.39 -22.92 -18.95
C ASP A 2 1.67 -21.59 -18.22
N LEU A 3 0.60 -21.03 -17.64
CA LEU A 3 0.49 -19.68 -17.09
C LEU A 3 0.92 -19.65 -15.62
N GLN A 4 2.15 -20.07 -15.30
CA GLN A 4 2.64 -20.08 -13.91
C GLN A 4 4.00 -19.40 -13.69
N SER A 5 4.68 -18.94 -14.76
CA SER A 5 5.99 -18.27 -14.63
C SER A 5 5.86 -16.75 -14.37
N GLN A 6 5.19 -16.34 -13.28
CA GLN A 6 5.16 -14.94 -12.84
C GLN A 6 5.17 -14.74 -11.31
N ASN A 7 5.50 -15.75 -10.51
CA ASN A 7 5.27 -15.71 -9.06
C ASN A 7 6.52 -15.66 -8.16
N VAL A 8 7.69 -15.24 -8.68
CA VAL A 8 8.90 -15.08 -7.84
C VAL A 8 9.43 -13.63 -7.79
N SER A 9 9.04 -12.75 -8.72
CA SER A 9 9.66 -11.40 -8.84
C SER A 9 8.75 -10.22 -8.42
N ARG A 10 7.59 -10.47 -7.80
CA ARG A 10 6.60 -9.42 -7.47
C ARG A 10 6.72 -8.81 -6.06
N ARG A 11 7.66 -9.27 -5.22
CA ARG A 11 7.70 -8.78 -3.82
C ARG A 11 8.28 -7.37 -3.67
N THR A 12 9.17 -6.94 -4.56
CA THR A 12 9.86 -5.64 -4.46
C THR A 12 9.48 -4.64 -5.56
N ARG A 13 8.71 -5.06 -6.59
CA ARG A 13 8.32 -4.21 -7.73
C ARG A 13 7.24 -3.15 -7.42
N SER A 14 6.87 -2.95 -6.16
CA SER A 14 5.99 -1.86 -5.73
C SER A 14 6.59 -1.09 -4.56
N PRO A 15 6.28 0.21 -4.40
CA PRO A 15 6.74 1.01 -3.25
C PRO A 15 6.39 0.35 -1.91
N SER A 16 5.17 -0.17 -1.78
CA SER A 16 4.72 -0.89 -0.59
C SER A 16 5.52 -2.18 -0.32
N GLY A 17 5.98 -2.87 -1.37
CA GLY A 17 6.81 -4.07 -1.26
C GLY A 17 8.27 -3.76 -0.90
N SER A 18 8.83 -2.67 -1.42
CA SER A 18 10.16 -2.18 -1.03
C SER A 18 10.19 -1.69 0.43
N ALA A 19 9.11 -1.07 0.90
CA ALA A 19 8.96 -0.68 2.30
C ALA A 19 9.02 -1.87 3.27
N VAL A 20 8.58 -3.06 2.87
CA VAL A 20 8.67 -4.26 3.73
C VAL A 20 10.12 -4.64 4.02
N VAL A 21 11.04 -4.42 3.08
CA VAL A 21 12.46 -4.76 3.25
C VAL A 21 13.16 -3.77 4.18
N VAL A 22 12.84 -2.47 4.07
CA VAL A 22 13.53 -1.40 4.80
C VAL A 22 12.85 -1.06 6.13
N LEU A 23 11.52 -1.10 6.18
CA LEU A 23 10.69 -0.64 7.31
C LEU A 23 9.97 -1.79 8.03
N ALA A 24 10.11 -3.05 7.55
CA ALA A 24 9.36 -4.22 8.03
C ALA A 24 7.82 -4.10 7.95
N ARG A 25 7.29 -3.09 7.25
CA ARG A 25 5.85 -2.85 7.07
C ARG A 25 5.55 -2.35 5.66
N ARG A 26 4.29 -2.54 5.22
CA ARG A 26 3.84 -1.98 3.93
C ARG A 26 3.59 -0.49 4.09
N ALA A 27 4.06 0.29 3.12
CA ALA A 27 3.66 1.69 2.96
C ALA A 27 2.31 1.75 2.22
N ASN A 28 1.30 2.39 2.81
CA ASN A 28 -0.06 2.55 2.28
C ASN A 28 -0.51 4.01 2.48
N GLY A 29 -0.56 4.77 1.38
CA GLY A 29 -0.92 6.19 1.40
C GLY A 29 -2.30 6.50 2.01
N TRP A 30 -3.23 5.54 2.00
CA TRP A 30 -4.56 5.74 2.61
C TRP A 30 -4.51 5.91 4.13
N LEU A 31 -3.58 5.23 4.80
CA LEU A 31 -3.40 5.27 6.25
C LEU A 31 -2.22 6.16 6.67
N GLU A 32 -1.22 6.30 5.81
CA GLU A 32 -0.01 7.06 6.12
C GLU A 32 -0.17 8.56 5.89
N TRP A 33 -0.98 8.98 4.92
CA TRP A 33 -1.18 10.40 4.64
C TRP A 33 -2.27 10.94 5.55
N LYS A 34 -1.86 11.91 6.39
CA LYS A 34 -2.73 12.56 7.36
C LYS A 34 -2.91 14.04 7.02
N TYR A 35 -4.13 14.52 7.16
CA TYR A 35 -4.44 15.94 7.20
C TYR A 35 -3.89 16.57 8.49
N LYS A 36 -3.89 17.91 8.54
CA LYS A 36 -3.38 18.67 9.70
C LYS A 36 -4.12 18.36 11.00
N ASP A 37 -5.37 17.93 10.90
CA ASP A 37 -6.22 17.50 12.01
C ASP A 37 -6.00 16.03 12.42
N GLY A 38 -5.06 15.33 11.76
CA GLY A 38 -4.69 13.95 12.06
C GLY A 38 -5.51 12.89 11.33
N LYS A 39 -6.56 13.27 10.60
CA LYS A 39 -7.40 12.33 9.83
C LYS A 39 -6.65 11.76 8.64
N THR A 40 -6.84 10.48 8.41
CA THR A 40 -6.27 9.76 7.27
C THR A 40 -7.06 10.04 5.98
N LEU A 41 -6.43 9.79 4.83
CA LEU A 41 -7.09 9.91 3.53
C LEU A 41 -8.28 8.94 3.41
N ASP A 42 -8.20 7.76 4.03
CA ASP A 42 -9.29 6.77 4.10
C ASP A 42 -10.56 7.36 4.77
N GLU A 43 -10.39 7.97 5.95
CA GLU A 43 -11.47 8.56 6.74
C GLU A 43 -12.19 9.70 6.01
N VAL A 44 -11.48 10.47 5.18
CA VAL A 44 -12.03 11.66 4.52
C VAL A 44 -12.60 11.36 3.12
N LYS A 45 -12.06 10.35 2.42
CA LYS A 45 -12.36 10.12 0.99
C LYS A 45 -12.97 8.78 0.67
N ARG A 46 -12.69 7.73 1.45
CA ARG A 46 -13.15 6.37 1.13
C ARG A 46 -14.37 5.95 1.93
N GLN A 47 -14.43 6.32 3.21
CA GLN A 47 -15.58 5.99 4.08
C GLN A 47 -16.84 6.79 3.72
N SER A 48 -16.72 7.80 2.85
CA SER A 48 -17.82 8.66 2.41
C SER A 48 -18.72 8.03 1.34
N ASP A 49 -18.40 6.83 0.86
CA ASP A 49 -19.03 6.16 -0.29
C ASP A 49 -19.88 4.92 0.13
N SER A 50 -20.35 4.88 1.39
CA SER A 50 -21.19 3.79 1.94
C SER A 50 -22.66 4.16 2.07
#